data_AF-A0A5E4QLA0-F1
#
_entry.id   AF-A0A5E4QLA0-F1
#
_cell.length_a   1.000
_cell.length_b   1.000
_cell.length_c   1.000
_cell.angle_alpha   90.00
_cell.angle_beta   90.00
_cell.angle_gamma   90.00
#
_symmetry.space_group_name_H-M   'P 1'
#
loop_
_entity.id
_entity.type
_entity.pdbx_description
1 polymer ?
#
loop_
_entity_poly.entity_id
_entity_poly.type
_entity_poly.pdbx_seq_one_letter_code
_entity_poly.pdbx_strand_id
1 'polypeptide(L)' 'MDGLDKIEFLQSHENLDIYQKSFEMIENYFGSESEDSRLAPEVSSTTDQYNFNADQSVPMGGFQF' A
#
# COMPACT_ATOMS: atom_id res chain seq x y z
N MET A 1 -19.00 6.10 -7.40
CA MET A 1 -18.74 5.53 -6.08
C MET A 1 -17.46 4.75 -6.19
N ASP A 2 -16.39 5.41 -5.79
CA ASP A 2 -15.07 4.84 -5.72
C ASP A 2 -14.98 3.84 -4.56
N GLY A 3 -13.86 3.12 -4.44
CA GLY A 3 -13.62 2.18 -3.35
C GLY A 3 -13.63 2.86 -1.97
N LEU A 4 -13.02 4.05 -1.87
CA LEU A 4 -12.94 4.84 -0.64
C LEU A 4 -14.32 5.31 -0.16
N ASP A 5 -15.17 5.83 -1.08
CA ASP A 5 -16.54 6.26 -0.76
C ASP A 5 -17.35 5.18 -0.03
N LYS A 6 -17.14 3.90 -0.41
CA LYS A 6 -17.84 2.77 0.21
C LYS A 6 -17.31 2.46 1.61
N ILE A 7 -16.01 2.66 1.84
CA ILE A 7 -15.40 2.44 3.17
C ILE A 7 -15.80 3.58 4.11
N GLU A 8 -15.88 4.82 3.63
CA GLU A 8 -16.39 5.95 4.41
C GLU A 8 -17.86 5.75 4.82
N PHE A 9 -18.69 5.24 3.91
CA PHE A 9 -20.09 4.91 4.24
C PHE A 9 -20.21 3.93 5.43
N LEU A 10 -19.29 2.96 5.53
CA LEU A 10 -19.29 1.98 6.62
C LEU A 10 -18.98 2.58 8.00
N GLN A 11 -18.41 3.79 8.07
CA GLN A 11 -18.24 4.51 9.33
C GLN A 11 -19.56 5.01 9.93
N SER A 12 -20.67 4.95 9.19
CA SER A 12 -22.02 5.24 9.73
C SER A 12 -22.78 4.00 10.20
N HIS A 13 -22.17 2.81 10.09
CA HIS A 13 -22.84 1.55 10.34
C HIS A 13 -23.05 1.29 11.86
N GLU A 14 -24.23 0.79 12.24
CA GLU A 14 -24.62 0.58 13.65
C GLU A 14 -23.78 -0.49 14.38
N ASN A 15 -23.26 -1.44 13.62
CA ASN A 15 -22.31 -2.43 14.14
C ASN A 15 -20.95 -1.78 14.41
N LEU A 16 -20.58 -1.71 15.69
CA LEU A 16 -19.32 -1.13 16.15
C LEU A 16 -18.07 -1.76 15.52
N ASP A 17 -18.07 -3.08 15.28
CA ASP A 17 -16.93 -3.77 14.65
C ASP A 17 -16.75 -3.36 13.19
N ILE A 18 -17.86 -3.12 12.48
CA ILE A 18 -17.81 -2.60 11.10
C ILE A 18 -17.26 -1.18 11.11
N TYR A 19 -17.82 -0.29 11.93
CA TYR A 19 -17.33 1.07 12.11
C TYR A 19 -15.82 1.09 12.37
N GLN A 20 -15.37 0.33 13.37
CA GLN A 20 -13.98 0.33 13.82
C GLN A 20 -13.03 -0.16 12.73
N LYS A 21 -13.38 -1.22 12.00
CA LYS A 21 -12.57 -1.70 10.87
C LYS A 21 -12.47 -0.68 9.75
N SER A 22 -13.58 -0.04 9.36
CA SER A 22 -13.56 1.01 8.34
C SER A 22 -12.75 2.23 8.77
N PHE A 23 -12.83 2.61 10.05
CA PHE A 23 -12.02 3.68 10.63
C PHE A 23 -10.51 3.36 10.55
N GLU A 24 -10.11 2.18 11.03
CA GLU A 24 -8.70 1.75 11.00
C GLU A 24 -8.14 1.64 9.58
N MET A 25 -8.92 1.15 8.61
CA MET A 25 -8.49 1.10 7.22
C MET A 25 -8.23 2.49 6.64
N ILE A 26 -9.13 3.45 6.90
CA ILE A 26 -8.97 4.82 6.42
C ILE A 26 -7.75 5.45 7.07
N GLU A 27 -7.59 5.38 8.39
CA GLU A 27 -6.44 5.97 9.10
C GLU A 27 -5.10 5.39 8.61
N ASN A 28 -5.01 4.06 8.45
CA ASN A 28 -3.74 3.41 8.12
C ASN A 28 -3.30 3.60 6.66
N TYR A 29 -4.23 3.72 5.73
CA TYR A 29 -3.92 3.70 4.29
C TYR A 29 -4.29 4.99 3.55
N PHE A 30 -5.13 5.85 4.14
CA PHE A 30 -5.67 7.06 3.51
C PHE A 30 -5.59 8.32 4.40
N GLY A 31 -5.36 8.18 5.71
CA GLY A 31 -5.37 9.29 6.68
C GLY A 31 -4.06 10.06 6.81
N SER A 32 -2.95 9.56 6.24
CA SER A 32 -1.64 10.21 6.25
C SER A 32 -1.19 10.51 4.81
N GLU A 33 -0.90 11.78 4.51
CA GLU A 33 -0.28 12.19 3.23
C GLU A 33 1.20 11.77 3.13
N SER A 34 1.79 11.20 4.20
CA SER A 34 3.11 10.59 4.13
C SER A 34 3.00 9.14 3.67
N GLU A 35 3.71 8.80 2.59
CA GLU A 35 3.92 7.41 2.19
C GLU A 35 4.51 6.63 3.36
N ASP A 36 3.79 5.61 3.82
CA ASP A 36 4.30 4.69 4.83
C ASP A 36 5.59 4.08 4.29
N SER A 37 6.72 4.41 4.90
CA SER A 37 8.04 3.98 4.43
C SER A 37 8.21 2.45 4.45
N ARG A 38 7.30 1.71 5.10
CA ARG A 38 7.24 0.24 5.08
C ARG A 38 6.53 -0.30 3.83
N LEU A 39 5.65 0.50 3.23
CA LEU A 39 4.91 0.17 2.00
C LEU A 39 5.60 0.76 0.77
N ALA A 40 6.32 1.87 0.95
CA ALA A 40 7.08 2.49 -0.12
C ALA A 40 8.17 1.53 -0.63
N PRO A 41 8.30 1.33 -1.95
CA PRO A 41 9.42 0.58 -2.50
C PRO A 41 10.73 1.25 -2.10
N GLU A 42 11.75 0.45 -1.76
CA GLU A 42 13.08 1.01 -1.47
C GLU A 42 13.60 1.78 -2.68
N VAL A 43 14.13 2.98 -2.44
CA VAL A 43 14.78 3.80 -3.47
C VAL A 43 16.25 3.94 -3.09
N SER A 44 17.14 3.62 -4.02
CA SER A 44 18.58 3.79 -3.83
C SER A 44 18.93 5.27 -3.69
N SER A 45 19.51 5.66 -2.55
CA SER A 45 19.86 7.05 -2.23
C SER A 45 20.96 7.65 -3.11
N THR A 46 21.65 6.83 -3.92
CA THR A 46 22.72 7.28 -4.82
C THR A 46 22.23 7.52 -6.25
N THR A 47 21.18 6.82 -6.67
CA THR A 47 20.74 6.78 -8.08
C THR A 47 19.29 7.23 -8.26
N ASP A 48 18.54 7.44 -7.17
CA ASP A 48 17.10 7.75 -7.18
C ASP A 48 16.28 6.71 -8.00
N GLN A 49 16.70 5.44 -7.97
CA GLN A 49 16.03 4.32 -8.63
C GLN A 49 15.43 3.35 -7.62
N TYR A 50 14.26 2.78 -7.96
CA TYR A 50 13.62 1.71 -7.20
C TYR A 50 14.51 0.47 -7.13
N ASN A 51 14.69 -0.06 -5.92
CA ASN A 51 15.52 -1.21 -5.64
C ASN A 51 14.65 -2.47 -5.61
N PHE A 52 14.73 -3.27 -6.67
CA PHE A 52 14.09 -4.58 -6.71
C PHE A 52 15.07 -5.61 -6.18
N ASN A 53 14.86 -6.11 -4.96
CA ASN A 53 15.65 -7.22 -4.43
C ASN A 53 15.47 -8.44 -5.33
N ALA A 54 16.46 -8.73 -6.17
CA ALA A 54 16.51 -9.91 -7.02
C ALA A 54 16.91 -11.17 -6.21
N ASP A 55 16.35 -11.35 -5.01
CA ASP A 55 16.55 -12.56 -4.19
C ASP A 55 15.51 -13.65 -4.51
N GLN A 56 15.11 -13.69 -5.77
CA GLN A 56 14.67 -14.91 -6.42
C GLN A 56 15.78 -15.24 -7.39
N SER A 57 16.21 -16.50 -7.40
CA SER A 57 17.20 -17.08 -8.30
C SER A 57 16.79 -16.94 -9.78
N VAL A 58 16.74 -15.72 -10.30
CA VAL A 58 16.52 -15.46 -11.71
C VAL A 58 17.82 -15.86 -12.41
N PRO A 59 17.80 -16.83 -13.34
CA PRO A 59 18.99 -17.19 -14.08
C PRO A 59 19.56 -15.92 -14.73
N MET A 60 20.86 -15.68 -14.52
CA MET A 60 21.66 -14.62 -15.15
C MET A 60 21.79 -14.87 -16.67
N GLY A 61 20.66 -14.84 -17.36
CA GLY A 61 20.50 -15.06 -18.79
C GLY A 61 19.16 -14.49 -19.19
N GLY A 62 19.16 -13.19 -19.50
CA GLY A 62 17.96 -12.36 -19.68
C GLY A 62 16.91 -12.94 -20.63
N PHE A 63 15.70 -12.39 -20.55
CA PHE A 63 14.59 -12.75 -21.42
C PHE A 63 14.98 -12.56 -22.89
N GLN A 64 15.13 -13.67 -23.61
CA GLN A 64 15.33 -13.67 -25.05
C GLN A 64 13.95 -13.74 -25.72
N PHE A 65 13.54 -12.64 -26.36
CA PHE A 65 12.41 -12.62 -27.30
C PHE A 65 12.86 -13.13 -28.67
#